data_AF-A0A1I6TE74-F1
#
_entry.id   AF-A0A1I6TE74-F1
#
_cell.length_a   1.000
_cell.length_b   1.000
_cell.length_c   1.000
_cell.angle_alpha   90.00
_cell.angle_beta   90.00
_cell.angle_gamma   90.00
#
_symmetry.space_group_name_H-M   'P 1'
#
loop_
_entity.id
_entity.type
_entity.pdbx_description
1 polymer ?
#
loop_
_entity_poly.entity_id
_entity_poly.type
_entity_poly.pdbx_seq_one_letter_code
_entity_poly.pdbx_strand_id
1 'polypeptide(L)'
;MSHNIQEIENLPFDVVGKTGISGSPNEKGKIINHSLFIAYAPTRNPRVAISVMIPGGDSGTNHAALVASKILYNWDVLQKENKK
;
A
#
# COMPACT_ATOMS: atom_id res chain seq x y z
N MET A 1 1.81 14.24 12.25
CA MET A 1 0.54 13.52 12.04
C MET A 1 0.85 12.24 11.29
N SER A 2 0.99 11.11 11.97
CA SER A 2 0.95 9.81 11.29
C SER A 2 -0.51 9.60 10.89
N HIS A 3 -0.79 9.58 9.59
CA HIS A 3 -2.05 9.05 9.12
C HIS A 3 -2.00 7.55 9.37
N ASN A 4 -2.59 7.10 10.49
CA ASN A 4 -2.80 5.68 10.73
C ASN A 4 -3.75 5.17 9.65
N ILE A 5 -3.26 4.24 8.86
CA ILE A 5 -4.02 3.61 7.77
C ILE A 5 -4.68 2.40 8.42
N GLN A 6 -5.94 2.56 8.84
CA GLN A 6 -6.66 1.55 9.61
C GLN A 6 -6.62 0.17 8.93
N GLU A 7 -6.67 0.12 7.61
CA GLU A 7 -6.66 -1.14 6.86
C GLU A 7 -5.31 -1.87 6.93
N ILE A 8 -4.20 -1.15 7.11
CA ILE A 8 -2.89 -1.75 7.35
C ILE A 8 -2.77 -2.21 8.80
N GLU A 9 -3.32 -1.45 9.75
CA GLU A 9 -3.33 -1.80 11.18
C GLU A 9 -4.19 -3.02 11.49
N ASN A 10 -5.24 -3.26 10.71
CA ASN A 10 -6.15 -4.40 10.87
C ASN A 10 -5.57 -5.73 10.33
N LEU A 11 -4.35 -5.74 9.79
CA LEU A 11 -3.71 -6.97 9.31
C LEU A 11 -3.24 -7.83 10.49
N PRO A 12 -3.25 -9.18 10.35
CA PRO A 12 -2.86 -10.09 11.44
C PRO A 12 -1.33 -10.13 11.71
N PHE A 13 -0.57 -9.19 11.15
CA PHE A 13 0.88 -9.07 11.29
C PHE A 13 1.31 -7.61 11.06
N ASP A 14 2.45 -7.23 11.64
CA ASP A 14 2.96 -5.88 11.54
C ASP A 14 3.51 -5.57 10.14
N VAL A 15 3.11 -4.41 9.62
CA VAL A 15 3.56 -3.87 8.34
C VAL A 15 4.29 -2.56 8.55
N VAL A 16 5.48 -2.42 7.97
CA VAL A 16 6.18 -1.13 7.87
C VAL A 16 6.03 -0.61 6.46
N GLY A 17 5.55 0.62 6.32
CA GLY A 17 5.36 1.24 5.02
C GLY A 17 5.32 2.75 5.04
N LYS A 18 5.37 3.34 3.86
CA LYS A 18 5.34 4.78 3.64
C LYS A 18 4.42 5.12 2.48
N THR A 19 3.55 6.11 2.69
CA THR A 19 2.73 6.70 1.64
C THR A 19 3.52 7.75 0.86
N GLY A 20 3.16 7.93 -0.40
CA GLY A 20 3.72 8.98 -1.24
C GLY A 20 2.67 9.51 -2.22
N ILE A 21 2.92 10.70 -2.73
CA ILE A 21 2.16 11.31 -3.82
C ILE A 21 3.17 11.72 -4.89
N SER A 22 2.93 11.33 -6.13
CA SER A 22 3.70 11.81 -7.29
C SER A 22 2.80 12.60 -8.20
N GLY A 23 3.21 13.81 -8.59
CA GLY A 23 2.48 14.65 -9.54
C GLY A 23 3.13 14.60 -10.92
N SER A 24 2.36 14.37 -11.98
CA SER A 24 2.82 14.52 -13.37
C SER A 24 1.82 15.28 -14.22
N PRO A 25 2.28 16.09 -15.20
CA PRO A 25 1.37 16.78 -16.11
C PRO A 25 0.66 15.76 -17.02
N ASN A 26 -0.62 16.01 -17.31
CA ASN A 26 -1.31 15.36 -18.42
C ASN A 26 -1.08 16.11 -19.75
N GLU A 27 -1.67 15.61 -20.83
CA GLU A 27 -1.60 16.20 -22.18
C GLU A 27 -2.05 17.67 -22.24
N LYS A 28 -2.87 18.12 -21.28
CA LYS A 28 -3.39 19.50 -21.18
C LYS A 28 -2.56 20.36 -20.21
N GLY A 29 -1.43 19.86 -19.71
CA GLY A 29 -0.57 20.57 -18.75
C GLY A 29 -1.11 20.61 -17.30
N LYS A 30 -2.23 19.94 -17.00
CA LYS A 30 -2.76 19.85 -15.63
C LYS A 30 -1.96 18.81 -14.83
N ILE A 31 -1.49 19.18 -13.65
CA ILE A 31 -0.86 18.23 -12.72
C ILE A 31 -1.91 17.22 -12.23
N ILE A 32 -1.62 15.95 -12.45
CA ILE A 32 -2.38 14.80 -11.96
C ILE A 32 -1.56 14.14 -10.85
N ASN A 33 -2.18 13.98 -9.68
CA ASN A 33 -1.57 13.28 -8.57
C ASN A 33 -1.74 11.77 -8.72
N HIS A 34 -0.76 11.03 -8.20
CA HIS A 34 -0.72 9.58 -8.19
C HIS A 34 -0.51 9.13 -6.74
N SER A 35 -1.26 8.13 -6.31
CA SER A 35 -1.12 7.55 -4.98
C SER A 35 -0.03 6.49 -5.00
N LEU A 36 0.91 6.58 -4.07
CA LEU A 36 2.01 5.63 -3.89
C LEU A 36 1.97 5.03 -2.49
N PHE A 37 2.30 3.75 -2.39
CA PHE A 37 2.57 3.09 -1.13
C PHE A 37 3.64 2.02 -1.31
N ILE A 38 4.69 2.09 -0.49
CA ILE A 38 5.75 1.09 -0.42
C ILE A 38 5.78 0.50 0.99
N ALA A 39 5.88 -0.83 1.10
CA ALA A 39 5.88 -1.52 2.37
C ALA A 39 6.58 -2.87 2.33
N TYR A 40 6.91 -3.39 3.50
CA TYR A 40 7.34 -4.77 3.69
C TYR A 40 6.66 -5.39 4.91
N ALA A 41 6.54 -6.73 4.90
CA ALA A 41 5.89 -7.49 5.96
C ALA A 41 6.39 -8.95 6.04
N PRO A 42 6.26 -9.62 7.19
CA PRO A 42 6.07 -9.03 8.51
C PRO A 42 7.28 -8.17 8.93
N THR A 43 7.11 -7.26 9.88
CA THR A 43 8.21 -6.38 10.33
C THR A 43 9.41 -7.16 10.85
N ARG A 44 9.15 -8.23 11.61
CA ARG A 44 10.17 -9.17 12.08
C ARG A 44 10.33 -10.31 11.07
N ASN A 45 11.55 -10.51 10.58
CA ASN A 45 11.88 -11.47 9.51
C ASN A 45 11.02 -11.27 8.23
N PRO A 46 11.20 -10.16 7.49
CA PRO A 46 10.41 -9.83 6.32
C PRO A 46 10.38 -10.94 5.26
N ARG A 47 9.20 -11.19 4.68
CA ARG A 47 8.95 -12.26 3.71
C ARG A 47 8.35 -11.76 2.40
N VAL A 48 7.77 -10.57 2.40
CA VAL A 48 7.18 -9.91 1.23
C VAL A 48 7.48 -8.42 1.28
N ALA A 49 7.79 -7.85 0.11
CA ALA A 49 7.86 -6.42 -0.11
C ALA A 49 6.90 -6.05 -1.24
N ILE A 50 6.24 -4.90 -1.14
CA ILE A 50 5.23 -4.44 -2.08
C ILE A 50 5.41 -2.96 -2.38
N SER A 51 5.22 -2.60 -3.65
CA SER A 51 5.12 -1.22 -4.12
C SER A 51 3.87 -1.08 -4.97
N VAL A 52 2.97 -0.20 -4.59
CA VAL A 52 1.69 0.06 -5.27
C VAL A 52 1.68 1.49 -5.77
N MET A 53 1.36 1.66 -7.06
CA MET A 53 1.12 2.95 -7.70
C MET A 53 -0.27 2.96 -8.33
N ILE A 54 -1.07 3.96 -7.99
CA ILE A 54 -2.39 4.19 -8.59
C ILE A 54 -2.34 5.55 -9.31
N PRO A 55 -2.28 5.54 -10.65
CA PRO A 55 -2.35 6.76 -11.46
C PRO A 55 -3.72 7.45 -11.30
N GLY A 56 -3.74 8.78 -11.39
CA GLY A 56 -4.99 9.54 -11.48
C GLY A 56 -5.84 9.62 -10.21
N GLY A 57 -5.23 9.63 -9.02
CA GLY A 57 -5.95 9.69 -7.73
C GLY A 57 -5.92 11.08 -7.11
N ASP A 58 -7.01 11.47 -6.46
CA ASP A 58 -7.02 12.65 -5.59
C ASP A 58 -6.09 12.40 -4.38
N SER A 59 -5.41 13.45 -3.92
CA SER A 59 -4.39 13.40 -2.84
C SER A 59 -4.96 13.13 -1.45
N GLY A 60 -6.29 13.08 -1.31
CA GLY A 60 -6.98 13.02 -0.02
C GLY A 60 -7.06 11.63 0.62
N THR A 61 -6.90 10.54 -0.14
CA THR A 61 -7.13 9.18 0.36
C THR A 61 -5.93 8.28 0.06
N ASN A 62 -5.52 7.46 1.05
CA ASN A 62 -4.40 6.51 0.95
C ASN A 62 -4.77 5.28 0.08
N HIS A 63 -5.27 5.50 -1.13
CA HIS A 63 -5.76 4.46 -2.04
C HIS A 63 -4.73 3.35 -2.29
N ALA A 64 -3.46 3.70 -2.50
CA ALA A 64 -2.40 2.71 -2.71
C ALA A 64 -2.17 1.82 -1.48
N ALA A 65 -2.32 2.37 -0.26
CA ALA A 65 -2.18 1.60 0.97
C ALA A 65 -3.37 0.66 1.21
N LEU A 66 -4.59 1.08 0.86
CA LEU A 66 -5.78 0.21 0.88
C LEU A 66 -5.64 -0.97 -0.08
N VAL A 67 -5.09 -0.74 -1.28
CA VAL A 67 -4.82 -1.84 -2.22
C VAL A 67 -3.74 -2.77 -1.66
N ALA A 68 -2.67 -2.21 -1.09
CA ALA A 68 -1.61 -3.00 -0.49
C ALA A 68 -2.11 -3.86 0.70
N SER A 69 -3.01 -3.34 1.55
CA SER A 69 -3.55 -4.12 2.68
C SER A 69 -4.30 -5.36 2.20
N LYS A 70 -5.13 -5.22 1.16
CA LYS A 70 -5.85 -6.36 0.56
C LYS A 70 -4.89 -7.39 -0.02
N ILE A 71 -3.83 -6.96 -0.71
CA ILE A 71 -2.83 -7.87 -1.28
C ILE A 71 -2.08 -8.61 -0.16
N LEU A 72 -1.62 -7.89 0.86
CA LEU A 72 -0.90 -8.46 1.99
C LEU A 72 -1.76 -9.45 2.80
N TYR A 73 -3.04 -9.14 3.01
CA TYR A 73 -4.00 -10.07 3.63
C TYR A 73 -4.12 -11.39 2.84
N ASN A 74 -4.36 -11.29 1.53
CA ASN A 74 -4.50 -12.48 0.68
C ASN A 74 -3.20 -13.28 0.58
N TRP A 75 -2.05 -12.60 0.55
CA TRP A 75 -0.76 -13.27 0.62
C TRP A 75 -0.63 -14.12 1.89
N ASP A 76 -0.99 -13.60 3.07
CA ASP A 76 -0.95 -14.36 4.34
C ASP A 76 -1.92 -15.55 4.35
N VAL A 77 -3.13 -15.39 3.81
CA VAL A 77 -4.07 -16.51 3.63
C VAL A 77 -3.45 -17.62 2.78
N LEU A 78 -2.89 -17.29 1.62
CA LEU A 78 -2.25 -18.27 0.73
C LEU A 78 -1.03 -18.95 1.37
N GLN A 79 -0.25 -18.23 2.18
CA GLN A 79 0.87 -18.83 2.92
C GLN A 79 0.41 -19.87 3.95
N LYS A 80 -0.77 -19.70 4.54
CA LYS A 80 -1.35 -20.64 5.51
C LYS A 80 -1.93 -21.88 4.83
N GLU A 81 -2.50 -21.72 3.64
CA GLU A 81 -3.02 -22.83 2.82
C GLU A 81 -1.88 -23.74 2.34
N ASN A 82 -0.80 -23.18 1.80
CA ASN A 82 0.34 -23.95 1.29
C ASN A 82 1.18 -24.66 2.35
N LYS A 83 0.90 -24.42 3.64
CA LYS A 83 1.56 -25.08 4.78
C LYS A 83 0.75 -26.26 5.34
N LYS A 84 -0.46 -26.48 4.85
CA LYS A 84 -1.26 -27.69 5.12
C LYS A 84 -0.86 -28.80 4.17
#